data_AF-A0A2M8PKU4-F1
#
_entry.id   AF-A0A2M8PKU4-F1
#
_cell.length_a   1.000
_cell.length_b   1.000
_cell.length_c   1.000
_cell.angle_alpha   90.00
_cell.angle_beta   90.00
_cell.angle_gamma   90.00
#
_symmetry.space_group_name_H-M   'P 1'
#
loop_
_entity.id
_entity.type
_entity.pdbx_description
1 polymer ?
#
loop_
_entity_poly.entity_id
_entity_poly.type
_entity_poly.pdbx_seq_one_letter_code
_entity_poly.pdbx_strand_id
1 'polypeptide(L)'
;MHQPNNKEAYDNSPVANLYGIPAEDFNLPTRLIVRDVFLTDESAERLKKARTGLPYTEIKTEVSIDRITSAANPRPLERVPAGATFGPMELIINFYLAEDANLVATLIDGMQLLEGDYLGGGG
;
A
#
# COMPACT_ATOMS: atom_id res chain seq x y z
N MET A 1 -1.11 -16.84 7.48
CA MET A 1 -1.86 -16.18 6.39
C MET A 1 -2.83 -17.21 5.84
N HIS A 2 -4.14 -16.93 5.77
CA HIS A 2 -5.13 -17.91 5.32
C HIS A 2 -5.10 -17.99 3.79
N GLN A 3 -4.48 -19.04 3.24
CA GLN A 3 -4.44 -19.29 1.80
C GLN A 3 -5.38 -20.45 1.46
N PRO A 4 -6.14 -20.37 0.35
CA PRO A 4 -6.94 -21.49 -0.10
C PRO A 4 -6.00 -22.65 -0.51
N ASN A 5 -6.25 -23.83 0.02
CA ASN A 5 -5.44 -25.03 -0.20
C ASN A 5 -6.04 -25.99 -1.25
N ASN A 6 -7.17 -25.61 -1.86
CA ASN A 6 -7.83 -26.35 -2.93
C ASN A 6 -8.66 -25.40 -3.81
N LYS A 7 -9.14 -25.92 -4.93
CA LYS A 7 -9.89 -25.16 -5.94
C LYS A 7 -11.22 -24.60 -5.40
N GLU A 8 -11.94 -25.36 -4.60
CA GLU A 8 -13.24 -24.93 -4.03
C GLU A 8 -13.06 -23.76 -3.05
N ALA A 9 -12.04 -23.83 -2.19
CA ALA A 9 -11.71 -22.75 -1.27
C ALA A 9 -11.24 -21.49 -2.02
N TYR A 10 -10.55 -21.66 -3.15
CA TYR A 10 -10.15 -20.56 -4.01
C TYR A 10 -11.36 -19.87 -4.66
N ASP A 11 -12.26 -20.65 -5.28
CA ASP A 11 -13.42 -20.12 -5.98
C ASP A 11 -14.34 -19.33 -5.02
N ASN A 12 -14.40 -19.73 -3.75
CA ASN A 12 -15.13 -19.03 -2.69
C ASN A 12 -14.36 -17.90 -1.99
N SER A 13 -13.15 -17.54 -2.45
CA SER A 13 -12.31 -16.51 -1.82
C SER A 13 -12.18 -15.27 -2.70
N PRO A 14 -12.92 -14.17 -2.43
CA PRO A 14 -12.81 -12.95 -3.23
C PRO A 14 -11.42 -12.30 -3.12
N VAL A 15 -10.74 -12.47 -1.99
CA VAL A 15 -9.36 -11.99 -1.79
C VAL A 15 -8.38 -12.76 -2.66
N ALA A 16 -8.43 -14.10 -2.68
CA ALA A 16 -7.53 -14.91 -3.49
C ALA A 16 -7.80 -14.75 -4.99
N ASN A 17 -9.06 -14.55 -5.37
CA ASN A 17 -9.43 -14.22 -6.74
C ASN A 17 -8.82 -12.87 -7.16
N LEU A 18 -9.05 -11.82 -6.38
CA LEU A 18 -8.62 -10.46 -6.73
C LEU A 18 -7.09 -10.31 -6.74
N TYR A 19 -6.41 -10.71 -5.67
CA TYR A 19 -4.97 -10.50 -5.46
C TYR A 19 -4.07 -11.65 -5.94
N GLY A 20 -4.67 -12.80 -6.26
CA GLY A 20 -3.96 -13.99 -6.69
C GLY A 20 -3.42 -14.83 -5.53
N ILE A 21 -2.84 -15.97 -5.89
CA ILE A 21 -2.17 -16.89 -4.99
C ILE A 21 -0.77 -17.21 -5.53
N PRO A 22 0.18 -17.62 -4.67
CA PRO A 22 1.45 -18.16 -5.14
C PRO A 22 1.22 -19.35 -6.09
N ALA A 23 2.09 -19.48 -7.10
CA ALA A 23 2.03 -20.61 -8.01
C ALA A 23 2.55 -21.88 -7.33
N GLU A 24 1.61 -22.67 -6.81
CA GLU A 24 1.85 -24.03 -6.32
C GLU A 24 1.18 -25.04 -7.26
N ASP A 25 0.27 -25.88 -6.77
CA ASP A 25 -0.37 -26.96 -7.53
C ASP A 25 -1.36 -26.47 -8.60
N PHE A 26 -1.84 -25.23 -8.49
CA PHE A 26 -2.67 -24.59 -9.51
C PHE A 26 -2.33 -23.10 -9.60
N ASN A 27 -2.20 -22.61 -10.83
CA ASN A 27 -1.87 -21.21 -11.12
C ASN A 27 -3.03 -20.58 -11.88
N LEU A 28 -3.75 -19.67 -11.23
CA LEU A 28 -4.85 -18.92 -11.83
C LEU A 28 -4.41 -17.45 -11.97
N PRO A 29 -4.75 -16.78 -13.08
CA PRO A 29 -4.30 -15.42 -13.32
C PRO A 29 -4.89 -14.47 -12.27
N THR A 30 -4.07 -13.59 -11.72
CA THR A 30 -4.53 -12.50 -10.85
C THR A 30 -5.48 -11.58 -11.63
N ARG A 31 -6.57 -11.15 -10.99
CA ARG A 31 -7.52 -10.21 -11.63
C ARG A 31 -7.06 -8.76 -11.49
N LEU A 32 -6.43 -8.38 -10.38
CA LEU A 32 -5.95 -7.02 -10.13
C LEU A 32 -4.50 -6.81 -10.57
N ILE A 33 -4.26 -5.72 -11.29
CA ILE A 33 -2.93 -5.15 -11.52
C ILE A 33 -2.89 -3.79 -10.83
N VAL A 34 -1.94 -3.61 -9.92
CA VAL A 34 -1.65 -2.34 -9.23
C VAL A 34 -0.40 -1.74 -9.85
N ARG A 35 -0.49 -0.54 -10.44
CA ARG A 35 0.66 0.16 -11.00
C ARG A 35 1.32 1.07 -9.97
N ASP A 36 2.61 1.31 -10.17
CA ASP A 36 3.34 2.32 -9.42
C ASP A 36 2.68 3.70 -9.58
N VAL A 37 2.63 4.45 -8.49
CA VAL A 37 2.03 5.79 -8.47
C VAL A 37 3.11 6.82 -8.16
N PHE A 38 3.37 7.70 -9.12
CA PHE A 38 4.36 8.77 -8.98
C PHE A 38 3.75 10.00 -8.30
N LEU A 39 4.63 10.91 -7.85
CA LEU A 39 4.21 12.24 -7.40
C LEU A 39 3.51 12.98 -8.55
N THR A 40 2.44 13.68 -8.22
CA THR A 40 1.87 14.68 -9.14
C THR A 40 2.87 15.81 -9.37
N ASP A 41 2.85 16.43 -10.55
CA ASP A 41 3.73 17.55 -10.89
C ASP A 41 3.60 18.70 -9.88
N GLU A 42 2.37 19.00 -9.45
CA GLU A 42 2.08 20.02 -8.44
C GLU A 42 2.74 19.68 -7.09
N SER A 43 2.59 18.44 -6.62
CA SER A 43 3.20 18.01 -5.37
C SER A 43 4.72 18.02 -5.45
N ALA A 44 5.30 17.57 -6.58
CA ALA A 44 6.74 17.60 -6.80
C ALA A 44 7.29 19.04 -6.75
N GLU A 45 6.64 20.00 -7.42
CA GLU A 45 7.05 21.41 -7.40
C GLU A 45 6.90 22.05 -6.02
N ARG A 46 5.83 21.73 -5.29
CA ARG A 46 5.65 22.21 -3.92
C ARG A 46 6.74 21.69 -3.00
N LEU A 47 7.05 20.40 -3.08
CA LEU A 47 8.07 19.76 -2.25
C LEU A 47 9.49 20.27 -2.57
N LYS A 48 9.82 20.54 -3.84
CA LYS A 48 11.08 21.22 -4.21
C LYS A 48 11.23 22.57 -3.53
N LYS A 49 10.13 23.31 -3.34
CA LYS A 49 10.09 24.65 -2.73
C LYS A 49 10.01 24.60 -1.19
N ALA A 50 9.68 23.45 -0.60
CA ALA A 50 9.35 23.31 0.81
C ALA A 50 10.54 23.53 1.79
N ARG A 51 11.76 23.75 1.28
CA ARG A 51 12.98 23.93 2.09
C ARG A 51 13.13 22.87 3.20
N THR A 52 12.79 21.62 2.87
CA THR A 52 13.00 20.46 3.72
C THR A 52 14.48 20.11 3.82
N GLY A 53 14.84 19.25 4.78
CA GLY A 53 16.23 18.79 4.96
C GLY A 53 16.81 18.02 3.78
N LEU A 54 15.96 17.49 2.89
CA LEU A 54 16.32 16.78 1.65
C LEU A 54 15.41 17.22 0.48
N PRO A 55 15.81 16.97 -0.78
CA PRO A 55 14.93 17.15 -1.93
C PRO A 55 13.73 16.20 -1.83
N TYR A 56 12.51 16.75 -1.86
CA TYR A 56 11.23 16.03 -1.78
C TYR A 56 10.90 15.32 -0.48
N THR A 57 11.90 15.01 0.34
CA THR A 57 11.76 14.26 1.60
C THR A 57 12.23 15.10 2.79
N GLU A 58 11.85 14.65 3.99
CA GLU A 58 12.32 15.22 5.24
C GLU A 58 12.94 14.15 6.13
N ILE A 59 13.85 14.56 7.02
CA ILE A 59 14.37 13.71 8.08
C ILE A 59 13.53 13.94 9.34
N LYS A 60 12.80 12.91 9.76
CA LYS A 60 12.13 12.84 11.06
C LYS A 60 13.03 12.09 12.02
N THR A 61 13.47 12.74 13.10
CA THR A 61 14.21 12.08 14.17
C THR A 61 13.26 11.58 15.23
N GLU A 62 13.22 10.28 15.44
CA GLU A 62 12.52 9.64 16.55
C GLU A 62 13.51 9.32 17.67
N VAL A 63 13.05 9.22 18.92
CA VAL A 63 13.94 8.97 20.07
C VAL A 63 13.32 7.89 20.95
N SER A 64 14.09 6.83 21.20
CA SER A 64 13.77 5.89 22.27
C SER A 64 14.45 6.35 23.56
N ILE A 65 13.70 6.46 24.65
CA ILE A 65 14.21 6.89 25.95
C ILE A 65 14.28 5.69 26.90
N ASP A 66 15.46 5.43 27.46
CA ASP A 66 15.63 4.44 28.52
C ASP A 66 14.83 4.87 29.76
N ARG A 67 13.92 4.01 30.22
CA ARG A 67 13.02 4.29 31.35
C ARG A 67 13.73 4.36 32.71
N ILE A 68 14.93 3.82 32.83
CA ILE A 68 15.72 3.80 34.06
C ILE A 68 16.71 4.97 34.06
N THR A 69 17.49 5.10 32.99
CA THR A 69 18.57 6.09 32.92
C THR A 69 18.14 7.44 32.32
N SER A 70 16.95 7.50 31.72
CA SER A 70 16.48 8.64 30.92
C SER A 70 17.38 8.98 29.73
N ALA A 71 18.28 8.06 29.33
CA ALA A 71 19.15 8.26 28.19
C ALA A 71 18.35 8.22 26.87
N ALA A 72 18.61 9.19 26.00
CA ALA A 72 18.00 9.28 24.68
C ALA A 72 18.84 8.52 23.64
N ASN A 73 18.17 7.75 22.78
CA ASN A 73 18.77 7.12 21.60
C ASN A 73 18.06 7.60 20.31
N PRO A 74 18.53 8.69 19.70
CA PRO A 74 17.91 9.26 18.50
C PRO A 74 18.12 8.39 17.26
N ARG A 75 17.08 8.27 16.44
CA ARG A 75 17.07 7.57 15.16
C ARG A 75 16.48 8.48 14.07
N PRO A 76 17.32 9.04 13.17
CA PRO A 76 16.82 9.77 12.01
C PRO A 76 16.20 8.81 10.99
N LEU A 77 15.05 9.18 10.44
CA LEU A 77 14.31 8.45 9.41
C LEU A 77 13.93 9.42 8.28
N GLU A 78 14.18 9.03 7.04
CA GLU A 78 13.68 9.76 5.88
C GLU A 78 12.20 9.41 5.65
N ARG A 79 11.37 10.42 5.35
CA ARG A 79 9.98 10.21 4.96
C ARG A 79 9.51 11.25 3.95
N VAL A 80 8.43 10.91 3.24
CA VAL A 80 7.70 11.87 2.40
C VAL A 80 6.92 12.83 3.32
N PRO A 81 7.03 14.16 3.13
CA PRO A 81 6.32 15.13 3.95
C PRO A 81 4.80 14.99 3.81
N ALA A 82 4.10 15.29 4.90
CA ALA A 82 2.64 15.21 4.94
C ALA A 82 1.99 16.12 3.88
N GLY A 83 0.88 15.63 3.33
CA GLY A 83 0.13 16.32 2.28
C GLY A 83 0.72 16.18 0.89
N ALA A 84 1.80 15.43 0.67
CA ALA A 84 2.23 15.04 -0.68
C ALA A 84 1.13 14.26 -1.41
N THR A 85 0.97 14.52 -2.70
CA THR A 85 -0.08 13.89 -3.52
C THR A 85 0.56 13.08 -4.64
N PHE A 86 0.19 11.79 -4.68
CA PHE A 86 0.58 10.84 -5.72
C PHE A 86 -0.59 10.63 -6.67
N GLY A 87 -0.33 10.62 -7.97
CA GLY A 87 -1.38 10.40 -8.94
C GLY A 87 -0.99 10.66 -10.40
N PRO A 88 -1.79 10.17 -11.35
CA PRO A 88 -2.98 9.33 -11.11
C PRO A 88 -2.61 7.91 -10.66
N MET A 89 -3.43 7.33 -9.78
CA MET A 89 -3.32 5.93 -9.39
C MET A 89 -4.05 5.06 -10.41
N GLU A 90 -3.41 3.99 -10.86
CA GLU A 90 -3.97 3.08 -11.85
C GLU A 90 -4.13 1.67 -11.27
N LEU A 91 -5.40 1.25 -11.17
CA LEU A 91 -5.81 -0.10 -10.80
C LEU A 91 -6.54 -0.71 -11.99
N ILE A 92 -6.05 -1.84 -12.50
CA ILE A 92 -6.66 -2.52 -13.64
C ILE A 92 -7.24 -3.84 -13.14
N ILE A 93 -8.52 -4.08 -13.41
CA ILE A 93 -9.18 -5.35 -13.10
C ILE A 93 -9.53 -6.06 -14.40
N ASN A 94 -9.04 -7.29 -14.55
CA ASN A 94 -9.37 -8.15 -15.67
C ASN A 94 -10.56 -9.04 -15.31
N PHE A 95 -11.60 -9.03 -16.14
CA PHE A 95 -12.75 -9.92 -16.01
C PHE A 95 -12.61 -11.09 -16.97
N TYR A 96 -12.57 -12.30 -16.41
CA TYR A 96 -12.56 -13.56 -17.15
C TYR A 96 -13.93 -14.23 -17.08
N LEU A 97 -14.66 -14.03 -15.98
CA LEU A 97 -16.00 -14.54 -15.72
C LEU A 97 -16.95 -13.38 -15.40
N ALA A 98 -18.25 -13.57 -15.64
CA ALA A 98 -19.26 -12.55 -15.35
C ALA A 98 -19.31 -12.16 -13.87
N GLU A 99 -19.03 -13.12 -12.97
CA GLU A 99 -19.00 -12.93 -11.52
C GLU A 99 -17.80 -12.11 -11.03
N ASP A 100 -16.74 -11.94 -11.83
CA ASP A 100 -15.58 -11.10 -11.47
C ASP A 100 -15.98 -9.63 -11.24
N ALA A 101 -17.12 -9.19 -11.79
CA ALA A 101 -17.69 -7.87 -11.52
C ALA A 101 -17.91 -7.62 -10.01
N ASN A 102 -18.17 -8.66 -9.22
CA ASN A 102 -18.34 -8.56 -7.78
C ASN A 102 -17.04 -8.21 -7.04
N LEU A 103 -15.87 -8.48 -7.65
CA LEU A 103 -14.57 -8.20 -7.04
C LEU A 103 -14.27 -6.70 -6.94
N VAL A 104 -14.98 -5.86 -7.71
CA VAL A 104 -14.88 -4.39 -7.59
C VAL A 104 -15.27 -3.95 -6.18
N ALA A 105 -16.33 -4.52 -5.60
CA ALA A 105 -16.73 -4.20 -4.23
C ALA A 105 -15.63 -4.58 -3.22
N THR A 106 -15.04 -5.76 -3.38
CA THR A 106 -13.91 -6.22 -2.54
C THR A 106 -12.70 -5.28 -2.63
N LEU A 107 -12.39 -4.77 -3.83
CA LEU A 107 -11.32 -3.79 -3.99
C LEU A 107 -11.63 -2.48 -3.24
N ILE A 108 -12.85 -1.95 -3.41
CA ILE A 108 -13.27 -0.70 -2.75
C ILE A 108 -13.27 -0.84 -1.23
N ASP A 109 -13.77 -1.96 -0.70
CA ASP A 109 -13.71 -2.26 0.74
C ASP A 109 -12.25 -2.26 1.23
N GLY A 110 -11.33 -2.88 0.48
CA GLY A 110 -9.90 -2.85 0.77
C GLY A 110 -9.30 -1.44 0.78
N MET A 111 -9.72 -0.57 -0.16
CA MET A 111 -9.29 0.82 -0.19
C MET A 111 -9.80 1.61 1.03
N GLN A 112 -11.05 1.39 1.43
CA GLN A 112 -11.61 2.02 2.65
C GLN A 112 -10.89 1.56 3.92
N LEU A 113 -10.55 0.26 4.00
CA LEU A 113 -9.76 -0.25 5.11
C LEU A 113 -8.36 0.38 5.14
N LEU A 114 -7.74 0.58 3.97
CA LEU A 114 -6.45 1.25 3.88
C LEU A 114 -6.52 2.71 4.33
N GLU A 115 -7.60 3.43 4.04
CA GLU A 115 -7.84 4.79 4.55
C GLU A 115 -8.06 4.83 6.08
N GLY A 116 -8.58 3.74 6.66
CA GLY A 116 -8.72 3.55 8.10
C GLY A 116 -7.46 3.03 8.80
N ASP A 117 -6.42 2.69 8.03
CA ASP A 117 -5.15 2.16 8.49
C ASP A 117 -3.99 3.01 7.92
N TYR A 118 -2.77 2.48 7.88
CA TYR A 118 -1.61 3.14 7.29
C TYR A 118 -1.02 2.35 6.11
N LEU A 119 -0.30 3.08 5.25
CA LEU A 119 0.47 2.50 4.15
C LEU A 119 1.97 2.65 4.40
N GLY A 120 2.69 1.53 4.49
CA GLY A 120 4.14 1.53 4.64
C GLY A 120 4.61 1.75 6.07
N GLY A 121 5.60 2.62 6.28
CA GLY A 121 6.37 2.66 7.52
C GLY A 121 5.68 3.37 8.68
N GLY A 122 5.59 2.68 9.83
CA GLY A 122 5.42 3.27 11.16
C GLY A 122 4.15 4.09 11.40
N GLY A 123 3.04 3.72 10.75
CA GLY A 123 1.73 4.31 11.05
C GLY A 123 1.20 3.97 12.44
#